data_AF-A0A358U856-F1
#
_entry.id   AF-A0A358U856-F1
#
_cell.length_a   1.000
_cell.length_b   1.000
_cell.length_c   1.000
_cell.angle_alpha   90.00
_cell.angle_beta   90.00
_cell.angle_gamma   90.00
#
_symmetry.space_group_name_H-M   'P 1'
#
loop_
_entity.id
_entity.type
_entity.pdbx_description
1 polymer ?
#
loop_
_entity_poly.entity_id
_entity_poly.type
_entity_poly.pdbx_seq_one_letter_code
_entity_poly.pdbx_strand_id
1 'polypeptide(L)'
;MVNNSNLTNCYKEYIKKEIEQIEDLKAKGHTVKYILELNAFSYEALENCGLPESYLVPTAEPQTMSIEEWDTHTSAEHKWEYDGTPFMNRHERDRVMLGLLFSAGLKHLLEILPTESKEELKKLLIPSKI
;
A
#
# COMPACT_ATOMS: atom_id res chain seq x y z
N MET A 1 -11.73 15.04 -31.02
CA MET A 1 -12.36 14.34 -29.89
C MET A 1 -11.85 12.91 -29.90
N VAL A 2 -10.97 12.53 -28.97
CA VAL A 2 -10.48 11.15 -28.89
C VAL A 2 -11.64 10.28 -28.39
N ASN A 3 -11.95 9.20 -29.10
CA ASN A 3 -13.05 8.30 -28.76
C ASN A 3 -12.81 7.67 -27.37
N ASN A 4 -13.63 8.02 -26.39
CA ASN A 4 -13.59 7.48 -25.02
C ASN A 4 -13.64 5.95 -24.97
N SER A 5 -14.28 5.30 -25.96
CA SER A 5 -14.33 3.84 -26.10
C SER A 5 -12.96 3.21 -26.35
N ASN A 6 -12.11 3.85 -27.16
CA ASN A 6 -10.78 3.32 -27.49
C ASN A 6 -9.80 3.48 -26.31
N LEU A 7 -9.90 4.57 -25.56
CA LEU A 7 -9.11 4.79 -24.35
C LEU A 7 -9.45 3.76 -23.26
N THR A 8 -10.74 3.47 -23.08
CA THR A 8 -11.21 2.46 -22.12
C THR A 8 -10.70 1.06 -22.49
N ASN A 9 -10.67 0.73 -23.78
CA ASN A 9 -10.17 -0.57 -24.22
C ASN A 9 -8.66 -0.71 -24.06
N CYS A 10 -7.90 0.34 -24.39
CA CYS A 10 -6.45 0.39 -24.21
C CYS A 10 -6.05 0.22 -22.73
N TYR A 11 -6.75 0.90 -21.81
CA TYR A 11 -6.51 0.75 -20.37
C TYR A 11 -6.75 -0.68 -19.87
N LYS A 12 -7.85 -1.31 -20.30
CA LYS A 12 -8.14 -2.71 -19.93
C LYS A 12 -7.08 -3.68 -20.45
N GLU A 13 -6.61 -3.48 -21.67
CA GLU A 13 -5.53 -4.31 -22.24
C GLU A 13 -4.20 -4.10 -21.51
N TYR A 14 -3.92 -2.87 -21.05
CA TYR A 14 -2.76 -2.56 -20.23
C TYR A 14 -2.80 -3.31 -18.89
N ILE A 15 -3.89 -3.16 -18.13
CA ILE A 15 -4.07 -3.85 -16.83
C ILE A 15 -3.98 -5.36 -17.00
N LYS A 16 -4.59 -5.91 -18.05
CA LYS A 16 -4.51 -7.35 -18.34
C LYS A 16 -3.06 -7.83 -18.53
N LYS A 17 -2.22 -7.08 -19.23
CA LYS A 17 -0.81 -7.43 -19.42
C LYS A 17 -0.02 -7.40 -18.10
N GLU A 18 -0.28 -6.42 -17.24
CA GLU A 18 0.34 -6.37 -15.91
C GLU A 18 -0.07 -7.57 -15.05
N ILE A 19 -1.36 -7.93 -15.06
CA ILE A 19 -1.87 -9.13 -14.35
C ILE A 19 -1.15 -10.39 -14.84
N GLU A 20 -1.02 -10.57 -16.17
CA GLU A 20 -0.30 -11.73 -16.74
C GLU A 20 1.17 -11.78 -16.29
N GLN A 21 1.84 -10.63 -16.22
CA GLN A 21 3.23 -10.54 -15.74
C GLN A 21 3.34 -10.85 -14.24
N ILE A 22 2.41 -10.36 -13.41
CA ILE A 22 2.39 -10.63 -11.97
C ILE A 22 2.15 -12.13 -11.72
N GLU A 23 1.21 -12.75 -12.43
CA GLU A 23 0.95 -14.19 -12.27
C GLU A 23 2.13 -15.06 -12.73
N ASP A 24 2.86 -14.67 -13.78
CA ASP A 24 4.10 -15.34 -14.18
C ASP A 24 5.18 -15.22 -13.10
N LEU A 25 5.35 -14.05 -12.47
CA LEU A 25 6.27 -13.88 -11.35
C LEU A 25 5.89 -14.76 -10.15
N LYS A 26 4.60 -14.84 -9.82
CA LYS A 26 4.07 -15.74 -8.77
C LYS A 26 4.34 -17.20 -9.11
N ALA A 27 4.10 -17.62 -10.35
CA ALA A 27 4.34 -18.99 -10.82
C ALA A 27 5.82 -19.38 -10.76
N LYS A 28 6.73 -18.41 -10.94
CA LYS A 28 8.18 -18.58 -10.75
C LYS A 28 8.63 -18.63 -9.29
N GLY A 29 7.71 -18.45 -8.34
CA GLY A 29 7.99 -18.50 -6.90
C GLY A 29 8.56 -17.21 -6.33
N HIS A 30 8.46 -16.08 -7.04
CA HIS A 30 8.86 -14.79 -6.49
C HIS A 30 7.96 -14.39 -5.31
N THR A 31 8.57 -13.76 -4.31
CA THR A 31 7.85 -13.32 -3.11
C THR A 31 7.05 -12.05 -3.38
N VAL A 32 6.03 -11.80 -2.55
CA VAL A 32 5.28 -10.54 -2.56
C VAL A 32 6.23 -9.33 -2.44
N LYS A 33 7.21 -9.41 -1.53
CA LYS A 33 8.22 -8.37 -1.34
C LYS A 33 8.92 -8.04 -2.66
N TYR A 34 9.45 -9.05 -3.34
CA TYR A 34 10.13 -8.87 -4.62
C TYR A 34 9.22 -8.21 -5.66
N ILE A 35 7.98 -8.68 -5.81
CA ILE A 35 7.05 -8.14 -6.81
C ILE A 35 6.73 -6.67 -6.56
N LEU A 36 6.50 -6.28 -5.30
CA LEU A 36 6.20 -4.90 -4.93
C LEU A 36 7.42 -3.97 -5.09
N GLU A 37 8.63 -4.44 -4.77
CA GLU A 37 9.88 -3.69 -4.93
C GLU A 37 10.23 -3.39 -6.39
N LEU A 38 9.70 -4.15 -7.36
CA LEU A 38 9.86 -3.81 -8.77
C LEU A 38 9.25 -2.44 -9.13
N ASN A 39 8.25 -1.99 -8.35
CA ASN A 39 7.52 -0.73 -8.57
C ASN A 39 7.10 -0.54 -10.05
N ALA A 40 6.76 -1.66 -10.71
CA ALA A 40 6.57 -1.74 -12.16
C ALA A 40 5.10 -1.94 -12.57
N PHE A 41 4.20 -2.11 -11.61
CA PHE A 41 2.81 -2.48 -11.84
C PHE A 41 1.87 -1.44 -11.25
N SER A 42 0.73 -1.21 -11.90
CA SER A 42 -0.33 -0.39 -11.33
C SER A 42 -0.95 -1.03 -10.08
N TYR A 43 -1.49 -0.20 -9.18
CA TYR A 43 -2.21 -0.70 -8.01
C TYR A 43 -3.41 -1.57 -8.36
N GLU A 44 -4.11 -1.24 -9.45
CA GLU A 44 -5.26 -2.03 -9.91
C GLU A 44 -4.83 -3.45 -10.31
N ALA A 45 -3.69 -3.61 -11.02
CA ALA A 45 -3.19 -4.93 -11.36
C ALA A 45 -2.75 -5.73 -10.12
N LEU A 46 -2.06 -5.08 -9.17
CA LEU A 46 -1.64 -5.71 -7.91
C LEU A 46 -2.85 -6.22 -7.10
N GLU A 47 -3.90 -5.40 -6.97
CA GLU A 47 -5.15 -5.74 -6.26
C GLU A 47 -5.88 -6.91 -6.94
N ASN A 48 -5.97 -6.89 -8.28
CA ASN A 48 -6.55 -8.00 -9.05
C ASN A 48 -5.78 -9.32 -8.87
N CYS A 49 -4.48 -9.26 -8.61
CA CYS A 49 -3.64 -10.43 -8.33
C CYS A 49 -3.63 -10.86 -6.85
N GLY A 50 -4.38 -10.17 -5.99
CA GLY A 50 -4.47 -10.44 -4.56
C GLY A 50 -3.21 -10.09 -3.78
N LEU A 51 -2.38 -9.18 -4.30
CA LEU A 51 -1.19 -8.70 -3.61
C LEU A 51 -1.58 -7.58 -2.63
N PRO A 52 -0.98 -7.53 -1.43
CA PRO A 52 -1.22 -6.44 -0.50
C PRO A 52 -0.54 -5.15 -0.96
N GLU A 53 -0.99 -4.04 -0.41
CA GLU A 53 -0.41 -2.71 -0.63
C GLU A 53 1.05 -2.63 -0.19
N SER A 54 1.43 -3.39 0.85
CA SER A 54 2.77 -3.39 1.42
C SER A 54 3.11 -4.79 1.94
N TYR A 55 4.39 -5.14 1.89
CA TYR A 55 4.93 -6.33 2.56
C TYR A 55 5.39 -6.06 4.00
N LEU A 56 5.31 -4.81 4.47
CA LEU A 56 5.72 -4.44 5.82
C LEU A 56 4.70 -4.94 6.83
N VAL A 57 5.22 -5.49 7.93
CA VAL A 57 4.41 -5.93 9.08
C VAL A 57 4.91 -5.17 10.30
N PRO A 58 4.26 -4.06 10.69
CA PRO A 58 4.60 -3.33 11.91
C PRO A 58 4.45 -4.21 13.15
N THR A 59 5.46 -4.22 14.01
CA THR A 59 5.42 -4.93 15.29
C THR A 59 5.31 -3.95 16.47
N ALA A 60 5.31 -4.49 17.69
CA ALA A 60 5.25 -3.67 18.90
C ALA A 60 6.43 -2.69 19.00
N GLU A 61 7.62 -3.12 18.60
CA GLU A 61 8.85 -2.34 18.65
C GLU A 61 9.17 -1.71 17.28
N PRO A 62 9.90 -0.58 17.24
CA PRO A 62 10.44 0.01 16.02
C PRO A 62 11.25 -0.98 15.18
N GLN A 63 11.09 -0.92 13.85
CA GLN A 63 11.89 -1.68 12.89
C GLN A 63 12.59 -0.73 11.91
N THR A 64 13.82 -1.06 11.52
CA THR A 64 14.58 -0.26 10.54
C THR A 64 14.19 -0.62 9.12
N MET A 65 14.13 0.38 8.24
CA MET A 65 14.00 0.21 6.79
C MET A 65 15.25 0.70 6.09
N SER A 66 15.61 0.02 5.01
CA SER A 66 16.56 0.54 4.01
C SER A 66 15.93 1.70 3.22
N ILE A 67 16.76 2.42 2.48
CA ILE A 67 16.31 3.51 1.60
C ILE A 67 15.42 2.95 0.49
N GLU A 68 15.77 1.79 -0.05
CA GLU A 68 15.01 1.10 -1.09
C GLU A 68 13.62 0.67 -0.59
N GLU A 69 13.55 0.17 0.66
CA GLU A 69 12.27 -0.14 1.31
C GLU A 69 11.46 1.14 1.54
N TRP A 70 12.09 2.25 1.95
CA TRP A 70 11.42 3.54 2.11
C TRP A 70 10.84 4.08 0.80
N ASP A 71 11.62 4.05 -0.28
CA ASP A 71 11.20 4.53 -1.59
C ASP A 71 10.06 3.69 -2.17
N THR A 72 10.05 2.38 -1.91
CA THR A 72 8.93 1.48 -2.29
C THR A 72 7.61 1.89 -1.63
N HIS A 73 7.66 2.47 -0.43
CA HIS A 73 6.48 2.80 0.37
C HIS A 73 6.09 4.29 0.34
N THR A 74 6.87 5.15 -0.30
CA THR A 74 6.55 6.57 -0.44
C THR A 74 6.07 6.94 -1.85
N SER A 75 5.41 8.09 -1.99
CA SER A 75 4.94 8.58 -3.29
C SER A 75 6.13 8.97 -4.17
N ALA A 76 6.01 8.74 -5.48
CA ALA A 76 7.10 8.96 -6.44
C ALA A 76 7.59 10.42 -6.52
N GLU A 77 6.77 11.39 -6.10
CA GLU A 77 7.17 12.81 -6.04
C GLU A 77 7.51 13.28 -4.61
N HIS A 78 7.38 12.41 -3.60
CA HIS A 78 7.40 12.76 -2.17
C HIS A 78 6.51 13.96 -1.80
N LYS A 79 5.53 14.29 -2.67
CA LYS A 79 4.47 15.25 -2.39
C LYS A 79 3.36 14.50 -1.69
N TRP A 80 3.05 14.93 -0.48
CA TRP A 80 2.11 14.24 0.41
C TRP A 80 0.75 14.93 0.47
N GLU A 81 0.55 16.00 -0.29
CA GLU A 81 -0.63 16.85 -0.24
C GLU A 81 -0.91 17.50 -1.61
N TYR A 82 -2.18 17.50 -2.00
CA TYR A 82 -2.71 18.17 -3.20
C TYR A 82 -4.06 18.84 -2.88
N ASP A 83 -4.10 20.18 -2.90
CA ASP A 83 -5.29 21.02 -2.64
C ASP A 83 -6.11 20.65 -1.37
N GLY A 84 -5.42 20.48 -0.25
CA GLY A 84 -5.96 20.06 1.04
C GLY A 84 -6.18 18.56 1.20
N THR A 85 -5.87 17.76 0.17
CA THR A 85 -6.06 16.30 0.18
C THR A 85 -4.73 15.56 0.32
N PRO A 86 -4.50 14.85 1.44
CA PRO A 86 -3.30 14.03 1.60
C PRO A 86 -3.34 12.83 0.65
N PHE A 87 -2.31 12.73 -0.19
CA PHE A 87 -2.14 11.70 -1.24
C PHE A 87 -3.25 11.70 -2.31
N MET A 88 -2.87 11.49 -3.57
CA MET A 88 -3.85 11.45 -4.68
C MET A 88 -4.65 10.15 -4.72
N ASN A 89 -4.16 9.08 -4.06
CA ASN A 89 -4.83 7.78 -4.01
C ASN A 89 -4.61 7.08 -2.65
N ARG A 90 -5.52 6.15 -2.32
CA ARG A 90 -5.48 5.38 -1.05
C ARG A 90 -4.23 4.51 -0.91
N HIS A 91 -3.71 3.96 -2.01
CA HIS A 91 -2.60 3.00 -1.96
C HIS A 91 -1.28 3.69 -1.55
N GLU A 92 -1.04 4.91 -2.01
CA GLU A 92 0.08 5.74 -1.54
C GLU A 92 -0.04 6.06 -0.05
N ARG A 93 -1.22 6.53 0.38
CA ARG A 93 -1.48 6.82 1.80
C ARG A 93 -1.24 5.59 2.68
N ASP A 94 -1.80 4.45 2.30
CA ASP A 94 -1.78 3.23 3.13
C ASP A 94 -0.35 2.66 3.22
N ARG A 95 0.44 2.72 2.13
CA ARG A 95 1.86 2.33 2.14
C ARG A 95 2.71 3.24 3.02
N VAL A 96 2.55 4.55 2.91
CA VAL A 96 3.27 5.52 3.76
C VAL A 96 2.90 5.31 5.22
N MET A 97 1.61 5.14 5.51
CA MET A 97 1.12 4.86 6.87
C MET A 97 1.77 3.59 7.44
N LEU A 98 1.83 2.50 6.66
CA LEU A 98 2.50 1.27 7.09
C LEU A 98 4.00 1.47 7.29
N GLY A 99 4.70 2.21 6.42
CA GLY A 99 6.11 2.53 6.60
C GLY A 99 6.41 3.35 7.87
N LEU A 100 5.55 4.32 8.18
CA LEU A 100 5.65 5.10 9.42
C LEU A 100 5.39 4.23 10.66
N LEU A 101 4.35 3.38 10.63
CA LEU A 101 4.07 2.46 11.73
C LEU A 101 5.17 1.42 11.93
N PHE A 102 5.75 0.93 10.84
CA PHE A 102 6.86 -0.02 10.85
C PHE A 102 8.10 0.59 11.52
N SER A 103 8.43 1.84 11.19
CA SER A 103 9.57 2.55 11.78
C SER A 103 9.33 3.07 13.19
N ALA A 104 8.09 3.37 13.57
CA ALA A 104 7.74 3.85 14.91
C ALA A 104 7.44 2.72 15.91
N GLY A 105 6.91 1.59 15.45
CA GLY A 105 6.37 0.53 16.30
C GLY A 105 4.97 0.85 16.86
N LEU A 106 4.17 -0.19 17.07
CA LEU A 106 2.79 -0.07 17.54
C LEU A 106 2.70 0.43 18.99
N LYS A 107 3.72 0.20 19.83
CA LYS A 107 3.76 0.77 21.19
C LYS A 107 3.80 2.29 21.13
N HIS A 108 4.68 2.85 20.31
CA HIS A 108 4.80 4.30 20.19
C HIS A 108 3.53 4.93 19.60
N LEU A 109 2.90 4.28 18.61
CA LEU A 109 1.57 4.67 18.14
C LEU A 109 0.58 4.79 19.32
N LEU A 110 0.50 3.76 20.16
CA LEU A 110 -0.39 3.76 21.33
C LEU A 110 0.00 4.78 22.39
N GLU A 111 1.25 5.21 22.47
CA GLU A 111 1.69 6.28 23.38
C GLU A 111 1.19 7.64 22.91
N ILE A 112 1.38 7.96 21.63
CA ILE A 112 1.08 9.29 21.07
C ILE A 112 -0.39 9.52 20.74
N LEU A 113 -1.18 8.45 20.53
CA LEU A 113 -2.60 8.60 20.24
C LEU A 113 -3.33 9.29 21.41
N PRO A 114 -4.29 10.20 21.13
CA PRO A 114 -5.22 10.70 22.14
C PRO A 114 -6.03 9.56 22.77
N THR A 115 -6.51 9.78 24.00
CA THR A 115 -7.28 8.77 24.74
C THR A 115 -8.52 8.33 23.97
N GLU A 116 -9.26 9.28 23.39
CA GLU A 116 -10.47 9.05 22.60
C GLU A 116 -10.17 8.16 21.39
N SER A 117 -9.04 8.38 20.72
CA SER A 117 -8.61 7.55 19.59
C SER A 117 -8.25 6.12 20.02
N LYS A 118 -7.64 5.94 21.21
CA LYS A 118 -7.38 4.59 21.76
C LYS A 118 -8.67 3.85 22.09
N GLU A 119 -9.69 4.55 22.55
CA GLU A 119 -11.01 3.95 22.81
C GLU A 119 -11.68 3.48 21.52
N GLU A 120 -11.65 4.29 20.46
CA GLU A 120 -12.13 3.85 19.14
C GLU A 120 -11.35 2.64 18.63
N LEU A 121 -10.02 2.65 18.73
CA LEU A 121 -9.19 1.52 18.32
C LEU A 121 -9.56 0.22 19.07
N LYS A 122 -9.83 0.30 20.38
CA LYS A 122 -10.27 -0.86 21.17
C LYS A 122 -11.60 -1.43 20.69
N LYS A 123 -12.56 -0.58 20.28
CA LYS A 123 -13.85 -1.03 19.73
C LYS A 123 -13.68 -1.81 18.43
N LEU A 124 -12.67 -1.45 17.62
CA LEU A 124 -12.38 -2.12 16.35
C LEU A 124 -11.63 -3.45 16.53
N LEU A 125 -10.76 -3.56 17.53
CA LEU A 125 -9.91 -4.74 17.75
C LEU A 125 -10.58 -5.85 18.56
N ILE A 126 -11.59 -5.52 19.37
CA ILE A 126 -12.35 -6.51 20.14
C ILE A 126 -13.45 -7.03 19.22
N PRO A 127 -13.43 -8.31 18.81
CA PRO A 127 -14.49 -8.88 18.00
C PRO A 127 -15.82 -8.73 18.75
N SER A 128 -16.83 -8.14 18.12
CA SER A 128 -18.21 -8.31 18.58
C SER A 128 -18.47 -9.80 18.65
N LYS A 129 -18.76 -10.33 19.85
CA LYS A 129 -19.23 -11.72 20.00
C LYS A 129 -20.45 -11.89 19.10
N ILE A 130 -20.29 -12.61 17.99
CA ILE A 130 -21.39 -13.23 17.23
C ILE A 130 -21.50 -14.66 17.75
#